data_AF-A0A7I9YP00-F1
#
_entry.id   AF-A0A7I9YP00-F1
#
_cell.length_a   1.000
_cell.length_b   1.000
_cell.length_c   1.000
_cell.angle_alpha   90.00
_cell.angle_beta   90.00
_cell.angle_gamma   90.00
#
_symmetry.space_group_name_H-M   'P 1'
#
loop_
_entity.id
_entity.type
_entity.pdbx_description
1 polymer ?
#
loop_
_entity_poly.entity_id
_entity_poly.type
_entity_poly.pdbx_seq_one_letter_code
_entity_poly.pdbx_strand_id
1 'polypeptide(L)'
;MEAEIDYAVKMIRLMKRLGLTSIAVRPDAQHAYRKWVQKRLAKTTWNSGGCDSWYLTEDGFNATMFPGFAATFQKLLGDIDLHDYVATRSSDEVTAVG
;
A
#
# COMPACT_ATOMS: atom_id res chain seq x y z
N MET A 1 -1.25 -8.21 9.71
CA MET A 1 -1.62 -7.45 10.93
C MET A 1 -0.43 -6.74 11.55
N GLU A 2 0.47 -7.38 12.31
CA GLU A 2 1.59 -6.68 12.98
C GLU A 2 2.47 -5.86 12.02
N ALA A 3 2.87 -6.47 10.89
CA ALA A 3 3.70 -5.79 9.88
C ALA A 3 3.05 -4.55 9.25
N GLU A 4 1.72 -4.56 9.08
CA GLU A 4 0.98 -3.42 8.52
C GLU A 4 0.86 -2.28 9.53
N ILE A 5 0.61 -2.63 10.79
CA ILE A 5 0.58 -1.67 11.90
C ILE A 5 1.97 -1.02 12.05
N ASP A 6 3.03 -1.82 12.03
CA ASP A 6 4.40 -1.32 12.11
C ASP A 6 4.74 -0.38 10.95
N TYR A 7 4.33 -0.72 9.72
CA TYR A 7 4.53 0.14 8.55
C TYR A 7 3.79 1.47 8.71
N ALA A 8 2.53 1.45 9.13
CA ALA A 8 1.73 2.66 9.37
C ALA A 8 2.35 3.54 10.47
N VAL A 9 2.81 2.94 11.57
CA VAL A 9 3.49 3.66 12.66
C VAL A 9 4.82 4.26 12.20
N LYS A 10 5.63 3.51 11.43
CA LYS A 10 6.87 4.03 10.81
C LYS A 10 6.57 5.22 9.92
N MET A 11 5.51 5.16 9.10
CA MET A 11 5.11 6.25 8.22
C MET A 11 4.69 7.50 9.00
N ILE A 12 3.86 7.35 10.03
CA ILE A 12 3.44 8.47 10.89
C ILE A 12 4.66 9.12 11.57
N ARG A 13 5.61 8.32 12.07
CA ARG A 13 6.86 8.83 12.65
C ARG A 13 7.71 9.58 11.62
N LEU A 14 7.75 9.09 10.39
CA LEU A 14 8.46 9.74 9.28
C LEU A 14 7.81 11.07 8.90
N MET A 15 6.48 11.12 8.80
CA MET A 15 5.73 12.36 8.55
C MET A 15 6.03 13.42 9.62
N LYS A 16 6.00 13.04 10.91
CA LYS A 16 6.36 13.96 12.01
C LYS A 16 7.80 14.46 11.91
N ARG A 17 8.75 13.58 11.57
CA ARG A 17 10.17 13.94 11.43
C ARG A 17 10.41 14.88 10.26
N LEU A 18 9.66 14.74 9.17
CA LEU A 18 9.83 15.48 7.93
C LEU A 18 8.88 16.70 7.81
N GLY A 19 8.03 16.97 8.80
CA GLY A 19 7.05 18.06 8.77
C GLY A 19 5.97 17.90 7.69
N LEU A 20 5.59 16.66 7.37
CA LEU A 20 4.57 16.38 6.36
C LEU A 20 3.17 16.54 6.96
N THR A 21 2.29 17.24 6.25
CA THR A 21 0.87 17.44 6.61
C THR A 21 -0.04 16.40 5.97
N SER A 22 0.35 15.90 4.80
CA SER A 22 -0.33 14.78 4.14
C SER A 22 0.67 13.88 3.43
N ILE A 23 0.29 12.62 3.29
CA ILE A 23 0.98 11.66 2.43
C ILE A 23 -0.06 10.77 1.75
N ALA A 24 0.09 10.54 0.46
CA ALA A 24 -0.77 9.66 -0.32
C ALA A 24 0.08 8.83 -1.29
N VAL A 25 -0.37 7.60 -1.56
CA VAL A 25 0.28 6.72 -2.55
C VAL A 25 0.12 7.31 -3.94
N ARG A 26 1.18 7.30 -4.74
CA ARG A 26 1.13 7.74 -6.13
C ARG A 26 0.25 6.78 -6.95
N PRO A 27 -0.62 7.31 -7.85
CA PRO A 27 -1.49 6.45 -8.64
C PRO A 27 -0.75 5.39 -9.47
N ASP A 28 0.42 5.70 -10.03
CA ASP A 28 1.22 4.75 -10.81
C ASP A 28 1.88 3.68 -9.93
N ALA A 29 2.34 4.01 -8.73
CA ALA A 29 2.82 3.04 -7.74
C ALA A 29 1.71 2.04 -7.35
N GLN A 30 0.50 2.56 -7.07
CA GLN A 30 -0.67 1.72 -6.80
C GLN A 30 -1.03 0.82 -7.99
N HIS A 31 -1.00 1.35 -9.23
CA HIS A 31 -1.27 0.56 -10.43
C HIS A 31 -0.20 -0.52 -10.67
N ALA A 32 1.08 -0.20 -10.45
CA ALA A 32 2.18 -1.15 -10.57
C ALA A 32 2.03 -2.30 -9.56
N TYR A 33 1.76 -1.98 -8.28
CA TYR A 33 1.46 -2.97 -7.27
C TYR A 33 0.24 -3.83 -7.64
N ARG A 34 -0.86 -3.20 -8.08
CA ARG A 34 -2.07 -3.91 -8.53
C ARG A 34 -1.77 -4.89 -9.65
N LYS A 35 -1.06 -4.46 -10.70
CA LYS A 35 -0.70 -5.33 -11.83
C LYS A 35 0.19 -6.50 -11.38
N TRP A 36 1.15 -6.22 -10.50
CA TRP A 36 2.05 -7.22 -9.97
C TRP A 36 1.34 -8.27 -9.10
N VAL A 37 0.47 -7.84 -8.18
CA VAL A 37 -0.24 -8.76 -7.29
C VAL A 37 -1.28 -9.59 -8.04
N GLN A 38 -1.99 -9.00 -9.00
CA GLN A 38 -2.96 -9.73 -9.83
C GLN A 38 -2.27 -10.80 -10.70
N LYS A 39 -1.09 -10.52 -11.27
CA LYS A 39 -0.29 -11.52 -12.00
C LYS A 39 0.12 -12.70 -11.12
N ARG A 40 0.33 -12.47 -9.82
CA ARG A 40 0.63 -13.54 -8.85
C ARG A 40 -0.62 -14.32 -8.46
N LEU A 41 -1.74 -13.63 -8.21
CA LEU A 41 -3.05 -14.24 -7.89
C LEU A 41 -3.52 -15.18 -9.00
N ALA A 42 -3.29 -14.84 -10.27
CA ALA A 42 -3.65 -15.70 -11.41
C ALA A 42 -3.02 -17.11 -11.38
N LYS A 43 -1.97 -17.33 -10.58
CA LYS A 43 -1.30 -18.63 -10.42
C LYS A 43 -1.72 -19.41 -9.18
N THR A 44 -2.60 -18.86 -8.35
CA THR A 44 -3.07 -19.52 -7.14
C THR A 44 -4.35 -20.29 -7.40
N THR A 45 -4.64 -21.27 -6.55
CA THR A 45 -5.93 -21.98 -6.54
C THR A 45 -7.12 -21.05 -6.26
N TRP A 46 -6.88 -19.86 -5.71
CA TRP A 46 -7.90 -18.82 -5.50
C TRP A 46 -8.41 -18.21 -6.81
N ASN A 47 -7.69 -18.39 -7.93
CA ASN A 47 -8.12 -17.97 -9.26
C ASN A 47 -8.31 -19.13 -10.24
N SER A 48 -7.67 -20.29 -10.03
CA SER A 48 -7.71 -21.43 -10.97
C SER A 48 -8.74 -22.52 -10.64
N GLY A 49 -9.57 -22.32 -9.60
CA GLY A 49 -10.49 -23.33 -9.06
C GLY A 49 -11.76 -23.64 -9.87
N GLY A 50 -12.03 -22.95 -10.99
CA GLY A 50 -13.04 -23.36 -11.98
C GLY A 50 -14.53 -23.16 -11.62
N CYS A 51 -14.87 -22.70 -10.41
CA CYS A 51 -16.21 -22.24 -10.03
C CYS A 51 -16.09 -20.92 -9.25
N ASP A 52 -17.10 -20.05 -9.37
CA ASP A 52 -17.19 -18.73 -8.72
C ASP A 52 -16.82 -18.82 -7.23
N SER A 53 -15.56 -18.48 -6.92
CA SER A 53 -15.08 -18.47 -5.55
C SER A 53 -15.46 -17.14 -4.92
N TRP A 54 -15.69 -17.13 -3.60
CA TRP A 54 -15.98 -15.92 -2.83
C TRP A 54 -14.92 -14.79 -3.01
N TYR A 55 -13.74 -15.15 -3.48
CA TYR A 55 -12.61 -14.26 -3.73
C TYR A 55 -12.73 -13.44 -5.04
N LEU A 56 -13.53 -13.91 -5.99
CA LEU A 56 -13.65 -13.30 -7.32
C LEU A 56 -14.90 -12.43 -7.39
N THR A 57 -14.75 -11.24 -7.94
CA THR A 57 -15.87 -10.46 -8.46
C THR A 57 -16.43 -11.10 -9.73
N GLU A 58 -17.60 -10.65 -10.18
CA GLU A 58 -18.24 -11.13 -11.41
C GLU A 58 -17.35 -10.94 -12.66
N ASP A 59 -16.51 -9.89 -12.69
CA ASP A 59 -15.51 -9.64 -13.74
C ASP A 59 -14.18 -10.39 -13.52
N GLY A 60 -14.12 -11.31 -12.55
CA GLY A 60 -12.97 -12.17 -12.29
C GLY A 60 -11.81 -11.50 -11.56
N PHE A 61 -12.03 -10.32 -10.96
CA PHE A 61 -11.02 -9.63 -10.16
C PHE A 61 -10.94 -10.23 -8.75
N ASN A 62 -9.74 -10.63 -8.34
CA ASN A 62 -9.50 -11.11 -6.98
C ASN A 62 -9.08 -9.96 -6.06
N ALA A 63 -9.95 -9.56 -5.15
CA ALA A 63 -9.71 -8.43 -4.24
C ALA A 63 -8.98 -8.84 -2.94
N THR A 64 -8.71 -10.13 -2.74
CA THR A 64 -8.90 -10.67 -1.38
C THR A 64 -7.68 -10.73 -0.49
N MET A 65 -6.53 -11.29 -0.85
CA MET A 65 -5.34 -11.22 0.01
C MET A 65 -4.03 -11.32 -0.78
N PHE A 66 -2.92 -10.91 -0.16
CA PHE A 66 -1.59 -11.07 -0.74
C PHE A 66 -1.27 -12.56 -1.02
N PRO A 67 -0.92 -12.94 -2.27
CA PRO A 67 -0.68 -14.34 -2.67
C PRO A 67 0.76 -14.78 -2.33
N GLY A 68 1.07 -14.89 -1.04
CA GLY A 68 2.40 -15.34 -0.59
C GLY A 68 2.49 -15.55 0.92
N PHE A 69 3.69 -15.95 1.37
CA PHE A 69 3.96 -16.15 2.79
C PHE A 69 3.99 -14.84 3.57
N ALA A 70 3.58 -14.89 4.83
CA ALA A 70 3.63 -13.76 5.75
C ALA A 70 5.04 -13.14 5.85
N ALA A 71 6.10 -13.95 5.82
CA ALA A 71 7.48 -13.48 5.83
C ALA A 71 7.84 -12.65 4.58
N THR A 72 7.31 -13.00 3.40
CA THR A 72 7.51 -12.19 2.19
C THR A 72 6.75 -10.87 2.28
N PHE A 73 5.53 -10.90 2.83
CA PHE A 73 4.74 -9.69 3.04
C PHE A 73 5.40 -8.75 4.07
N GLN A 74 5.92 -9.29 5.17
CA GLN A 74 6.72 -8.57 6.15
C GLN A 74 7.94 -7.89 5.51
N LYS A 75 8.64 -8.58 4.61
CA LYS A 75 9.78 -7.99 3.88
C LYS A 75 9.36 -6.84 2.96
N LEU A 76 8.22 -6.96 2.27
CA LEU A 76 7.69 -5.87 1.43
C LEU A 76 7.34 -4.62 2.25
N LEU A 77 6.89 -4.82 3.49
CA LEU A 77 6.57 -3.75 4.43
C LEU A 77 7.76 -3.38 5.34
N GLY A 78 8.96 -3.86 5.05
CA GLY A 78 10.15 -3.65 5.88
C GLY A 78 10.59 -2.18 5.89
N ASP A 79 10.63 -1.58 4.70
CA ASP A 79 11.15 -0.24 4.44
C ASP A 79 10.12 0.61 3.70
N ILE A 80 10.12 1.91 4.01
CA ILE A 80 9.29 2.91 3.32
C ILE A 80 10.09 3.46 2.15
N ASP A 81 9.61 3.24 0.92
CA ASP A 81 10.12 3.93 -0.25
C ASP A 81 9.31 5.21 -0.50
N LEU A 82 9.90 6.37 -0.23
CA LEU A 82 9.22 7.65 -0.43
C LEU A 82 8.93 7.95 -1.92
N HIS A 83 9.55 7.26 -2.87
CA HIS A 83 9.24 7.41 -4.30
C HIS A 83 7.84 6.89 -4.67
N ASP A 84 7.24 6.05 -3.83
CA ASP A 84 5.87 5.56 -4.00
C ASP A 84 4.81 6.57 -3.53
N TYR A 85 5.22 7.69 -2.94
CA TYR A 85 4.32 8.64 -2.28
C TYR A 85 4.42 10.05 -2.84
N VAL A 86 3.30 10.77 -2.78
CA VAL A 86 3.25 12.22 -2.83
C VAL A 86 2.97 12.73 -1.43
N ALA A 87 3.69 13.76 -1.01
CA ALA A 87 3.54 14.35 0.31
C ALA A 87 3.44 15.86 0.20
N THR A 88 2.61 16.45 1.05
CA THR A 88 2.59 17.90 1.26
C THR A 88 3.28 18.22 2.58
N ARG A 89 3.95 19.36 2.63
CA ARG A 89 4.45 19.95 3.86
C ARG A 89 3.53 21.07 4.30
N SER A 90 3.57 21.41 5.57
CA SER A 90 3.08 22.71 6.00
C SER A 90 3.98 23.76 5.36
N SER A 91 3.44 24.67 4.56
CA SER A 91 4.07 25.96 4.39
C SER A 91 3.89 26.68 5.72
N ASP A 92 4.98 26.96 6.44
CA ASP A 92 4.90 27.89 7.56
C ASP A 92 4.48 29.25 7.00
N GLU A 93 3.17 29.52 7.02
CA GLU A 93 2.67 30.88 6.91
C GLU A 93 2.89 31.53 8.28
N VAL A 94 4.09 32.07 8.46
CA VAL A 94 4.39 33.06 9.49
C VAL A 94 4.46 34.42 8.81
N THR A 95 3.57 35.33 9.24
CA THR A 95 3.61 36.82 9.34
C THR A 95 2.30 37.42 8.77
N ALA A 96 1.48 38.17 9.50
CA ALA A 96 1.83 39.33 10.32
C ALA A 96 0.99 39.57 11.59
N VAL A 97 1.66 40.24 12.51
CA VAL A 97 1.26 40.87 13.77
C VAL A 97 -0.07 41.62 13.72
N GLY A 98 -0.84 41.47 14.80
CA GLY A 98 -1.83 42.41 15.33
C GLY A 98 -1.97 42.19 16.82
#